data_AF-A0A0G8C452-F1
#
_entry.id   AF-A0A0G8C452-F1
#
_cell.length_a   1.000
_cell.length_b   1.000
_cell.length_c   1.000
_cell.angle_alpha   90.00
_cell.angle_beta   90.00
_cell.angle_gamma   90.00
#
_symmetry.space_group_name_H-M   'P 1'
#
loop_
_entity.id
_entity.type
_entity.pdbx_description
1 polymer ?
#
loop_
_entity_poly.entity_id
_entity_poly.type
_entity_poly.pdbx_seq_one_letter_code
_entity_poly.pdbx_strand_id
1 'polypeptide(L)'
;MIAQISWKFIEKPIRQGALRNIQFKNLRLQNVTLGVKLALICTLFVSSIAVVGLSKASKAKENSQQDKVEAAQTQPAPHPVAVWENPNQETPQKQGESKEVNSAQPKKSLTVTAIGDSVMIDITPYFKNTFPDIRIDAQIGRQLSKAISVVEQLKNEGNLGNYVIIGLGTNGAFTTEQLVSLIKLIGNERKIIFINTRVPRPWESIVNERLKVTASEYPNAILVDWYAASAGKKDYFAPDGVHLTNVGAEAYAALVAKAVNQ
;
A
#
# COMPACT_ATOMS: atom_id res chain seq x y z
N MET A 1 -14.65 -34.85 -37.09
CA MET A 1 -13.99 -35.80 -36.15
C MET A 1 -13.75 -35.22 -34.75
N ILE A 2 -13.20 -34.01 -34.63
CA ILE A 2 -12.89 -33.38 -33.31
C ILE A 2 -14.14 -33.26 -32.41
N ALA A 3 -15.29 -32.88 -32.97
CA ALA A 3 -16.55 -32.75 -32.23
C ALA A 3 -17.07 -34.08 -31.65
N GLN A 4 -16.93 -35.20 -32.36
CA GLN A 4 -17.35 -36.52 -31.86
C GLN A 4 -16.47 -37.04 -30.73
N ILE A 5 -15.18 -36.72 -30.77
CA ILE A 5 -14.23 -37.07 -29.70
C ILE A 5 -14.56 -36.24 -28.46
N SER A 6 -14.80 -34.93 -28.61
CA SER A 6 -15.22 -34.06 -27.51
C SER A 6 -16.52 -34.54 -26.86
N TRP A 7 -17.54 -34.86 -27.66
CA TRP A 7 -18.82 -35.33 -27.15
C TRP A 7 -18.68 -36.66 -26.39
N LYS A 8 -17.93 -37.63 -26.93
CA LYS A 8 -17.79 -38.97 -26.34
C LYS A 8 -16.99 -38.96 -25.04
N PHE A 9 -15.95 -38.14 -24.95
CA PHE A 9 -14.98 -38.20 -23.84
C PHE A 9 -15.13 -37.07 -22.81
N ILE A 10 -15.80 -35.96 -23.15
CA ILE A 10 -15.96 -34.82 -22.24
C ILE A 10 -17.44 -34.63 -21.89
N GLU A 11 -18.30 -34.50 -22.89
CA GLU A 11 -19.67 -34.08 -22.67
C GLU A 11 -20.57 -35.21 -22.12
N LYS A 12 -20.44 -36.43 -22.66
CA LYS A 12 -21.22 -37.60 -22.25
C LYS A 12 -20.97 -38.03 -20.78
N PRO A 13 -19.72 -38.11 -20.28
CA PRO A 13 -19.46 -38.43 -18.87
C PRO A 13 -20.04 -37.39 -17.91
N ILE A 14 -19.98 -36.11 -18.26
CA ILE A 14 -20.50 -35.01 -17.44
C ILE A 14 -22.04 -35.08 -17.37
N ARG A 15 -22.73 -35.26 -18.52
CA ARG A 15 -24.19 -35.45 -18.55
C ARG A 15 -24.66 -36.67 -17.78
N GLN A 16 -23.85 -37.72 -17.71
CA GLN A 16 -24.15 -38.95 -16.96
C GLN A 16 -23.76 -38.87 -15.48
N GLY A 17 -23.36 -37.68 -15.00
CA GLY A 17 -23.16 -37.43 -13.57
C GLY A 17 -21.82 -37.90 -13.02
N ALA A 18 -20.79 -38.09 -13.87
CA ALA A 18 -19.45 -38.49 -13.42
C ALA A 18 -18.81 -37.50 -12.41
N LEU A 19 -19.28 -36.25 -12.39
CA LEU A 19 -18.83 -35.21 -11.43
C LEU A 19 -19.65 -35.19 -10.13
N ARG A 20 -20.78 -35.92 -10.05
CA ARG A 20 -21.73 -35.81 -8.93
C ARG A 20 -21.24 -36.45 -7.63
N ASN A 21 -20.23 -37.32 -7.72
CA ASN A 21 -19.65 -38.05 -6.59
C ASN A 21 -18.13 -37.83 -6.40
N ILE A 22 -17.54 -36.79 -7.01
CA ILE A 22 -16.13 -36.45 -6.74
C ILE A 22 -16.05 -35.81 -5.36
N GLN A 23 -15.81 -36.64 -4.34
CA GLN A 23 -15.38 -36.17 -3.03
C GLN A 23 -13.90 -35.80 -3.12
N PHE A 24 -13.58 -34.50 -3.06
CA PHE A 24 -12.21 -34.03 -2.84
C PHE A 24 -11.80 -34.33 -1.39
N LYS A 25 -11.56 -35.61 -1.08
CA LYS A 25 -10.91 -35.99 0.18
C LYS A 25 -9.42 -35.65 0.07
N ASN A 26 -8.96 -34.77 0.97
CA ASN A 26 -7.56 -34.47 1.31
C ASN A 26 -6.52 -34.93 0.28
N LEU A 27 -6.44 -34.27 -0.88
CA LEU A 27 -5.26 -34.36 -1.74
C LEU A 27 -4.11 -33.62 -1.03
N ARG A 28 -3.37 -34.36 -0.22
CA ARG A 28 -2.14 -33.88 0.41
C ARG A 28 -1.06 -33.87 -0.67
N LEU A 29 -0.79 -32.69 -1.24
CA LEU A 29 0.24 -32.46 -2.28
C LEU A 29 1.67 -32.54 -1.73
N GLN A 30 1.90 -33.38 -0.72
CA GLN A 30 3.18 -33.48 -0.01
C GLN A 30 4.17 -34.40 -0.72
N ASN A 31 3.69 -35.39 -1.49
CA ASN A 31 4.53 -36.42 -2.10
C ASN A 31 4.72 -36.24 -3.63
N VAL A 32 4.47 -35.03 -4.13
CA VAL A 32 4.65 -34.73 -5.56
C VAL A 32 6.09 -34.28 -5.80
N THR A 33 6.79 -34.95 -6.73
CA THR A 33 8.18 -34.64 -7.08
C THR A 33 8.31 -33.19 -7.56
N LEU A 34 9.47 -32.58 -7.33
CA LEU A 34 9.73 -31.17 -7.61
C LEU A 34 9.39 -30.79 -9.07
N GLY A 35 9.63 -31.71 -10.02
CA GLY A 35 9.31 -31.51 -11.44
C GLY A 35 7.82 -31.35 -11.74
N VAL A 36 6.94 -32.08 -11.04
CA VAL A 36 5.48 -31.97 -11.24
C VAL A 36 4.91 -30.71 -10.59
N LYS A 37 5.48 -30.27 -9.46
CA LYS A 37 5.15 -28.97 -8.84
C LYS A 37 5.52 -27.81 -9.77
N LEU A 38 6.68 -27.88 -10.43
CA LEU A 38 7.12 -26.84 -11.37
C LEU A 38 6.28 -26.83 -12.65
N ALA A 39 5.90 -28.01 -13.18
CA ALA A 39 5.03 -28.11 -14.35
C ALA A 39 3.64 -27.52 -14.13
N LEU A 40 3.04 -27.70 -12.94
CA LEU A 40 1.74 -27.10 -12.57
C LEU A 40 1.80 -25.58 -12.40
N ILE A 41 2.94 -25.04 -11.98
CA ILE A 41 3.16 -23.58 -11.89
C ILE A 41 3.30 -22.97 -13.29
N CYS A 42 4.02 -23.64 -14.19
CA CYS A 42 4.18 -23.16 -15.57
C CYS A 42 2.87 -23.16 -16.36
N THR A 43 1.98 -24.14 -16.18
CA THR A 43 0.69 -24.17 -16.89
C THR A 43 -0.26 -23.06 -16.45
N LEU A 44 -0.21 -22.63 -15.18
CA LEU A 44 -0.97 -21.48 -14.68
C LEU A 44 -0.41 -20.13 -15.19
N PHE A 45 0.91 -20.02 -15.36
CA PHE A 45 1.55 -18.81 -15.91
C PHE A 45 1.32 -18.64 -17.43
N VAL A 46 1.33 -19.73 -18.22
CA VAL A 46 1.12 -19.64 -19.68
C VAL A 46 -0.31 -19.25 -20.04
N SER A 47 -1.31 -19.63 -19.23
CA SER A 47 -2.71 -19.20 -19.42
C SER A 47 -2.91 -17.68 -19.26
N SER A 48 -2.11 -17.03 -18.41
CA SER A 48 -2.24 -15.59 -18.11
C SER A 48 -1.70 -14.69 -19.23
N ILE A 49 -0.78 -15.18 -20.08
CA ILE A 49 -0.22 -14.39 -21.18
C ILE A 49 -1.19 -14.34 -22.38
N ALA A 50 -2.02 -15.37 -22.58
CA ALA A 50 -2.96 -15.42 -23.70
C ALA A 50 -4.11 -14.38 -23.61
N VAL A 51 -4.49 -13.97 -22.39
CA VAL A 51 -5.59 -13.00 -22.19
C VAL A 51 -5.13 -11.54 -22.37
N VAL A 52 -3.85 -11.25 -22.13
CA VAL A 52 -3.31 -9.88 -22.24
C VAL A 52 -2.98 -9.49 -23.69
N GLY A 53 -2.78 -10.47 -24.57
CA GLY A 53 -2.45 -10.23 -25.99
C GLY A 53 -3.61 -9.73 -26.87
N LEU A 54 -4.87 -10.00 -26.50
CA LEU A 54 -6.00 -9.72 -27.40
C LEU A 54 -6.59 -8.30 -27.25
N SER A 55 -6.30 -7.61 -26.15
CA SER A 55 -6.94 -6.31 -25.85
C SER A 55 -6.22 -5.08 -26.44
N LYS A 56 -5.01 -5.25 -27.01
CA LYS A 56 -4.25 -4.13 -27.62
C LYS A 56 -4.50 -3.92 -29.12
N ALA A 57 -5.21 -4.83 -29.79
CA ALA A 57 -5.45 -4.77 -31.24
C ALA A 57 -6.64 -3.88 -31.65
N SER A 58 -7.46 -3.37 -30.71
CA SER A 58 -8.72 -2.71 -31.05
C SER A 58 -8.71 -1.18 -31.00
N LYS A 59 -7.58 -0.52 -30.68
CA LYS A 59 -7.52 0.96 -30.55
C LYS A 59 -6.66 1.68 -31.58
N ALA A 60 -6.25 1.03 -32.66
CA ALA A 60 -5.38 1.63 -33.67
C ALA A 60 -6.10 2.05 -34.98
N LYS A 61 -7.43 2.17 -34.98
CA LYS A 61 -8.18 2.47 -36.22
C LYS A 61 -9.26 3.52 -36.03
N GLU A 62 -8.87 4.73 -35.63
CA GLU A 62 -9.74 5.90 -35.78
C GLU A 62 -8.91 7.20 -35.79
N ASN A 63 -8.09 7.39 -36.84
CA ASN A 63 -7.84 8.73 -37.36
C ASN A 63 -7.19 8.67 -38.75
N SER A 64 -7.95 9.04 -39.79
CA SER A 64 -7.40 9.45 -41.08
C SER A 64 -8.42 10.20 -41.92
N GLN A 65 -7.98 11.40 -42.32
CA GLN A 65 -8.40 12.24 -43.46
C GLN A 65 -9.71 13.03 -43.26
N GLN A 66 -9.75 14.35 -43.48
CA GLN A 66 -9.35 15.09 -44.70
C GLN A 66 -9.19 16.61 -44.36
N ASP A 67 -8.06 17.29 -44.64
CA ASP A 67 -7.73 18.12 -45.84
C ASP A 67 -8.54 19.45 -45.91
N LYS A 68 -8.12 20.65 -46.31
CA LYS A 68 -6.86 21.34 -46.70
C LYS A 68 -7.29 22.67 -47.36
N VAL A 69 -6.76 23.85 -46.98
CA VAL A 69 -6.60 25.08 -47.80
C VAL A 69 -5.65 26.02 -47.01
N GLU A 70 -4.36 26.22 -47.35
CA GLU A 70 -3.70 26.95 -48.43
C GLU A 70 -3.48 28.48 -48.20
N ALA A 71 -2.21 28.87 -48.39
CA ALA A 71 -1.62 30.19 -48.68
C ALA A 71 -1.62 31.32 -47.63
N ALA A 72 -0.41 31.70 -47.16
CA ALA A 72 0.38 32.77 -47.77
C ALA A 72 1.53 33.25 -46.83
N GLN A 73 2.67 33.54 -47.45
CA GLN A 73 3.94 33.98 -46.86
C GLN A 73 3.91 35.44 -46.39
N THR A 74 4.68 35.80 -45.35
CA THR A 74 5.73 36.85 -45.43
C THR A 74 6.68 36.86 -44.23
N GLN A 75 7.92 37.25 -44.52
CA GLN A 75 9.18 37.23 -43.75
C GLN A 75 9.39 38.48 -42.84
N PRO A 76 10.53 38.66 -42.12
CA PRO A 76 10.58 39.21 -40.75
C PRO A 76 11.45 40.47 -40.51
N ALA A 77 11.49 40.89 -39.23
CA ALA A 77 12.49 41.72 -38.47
C ALA A 77 12.40 43.27 -38.57
N PRO A 78 12.99 44.10 -37.65
CA PRO A 78 13.91 43.81 -36.53
C PRO A 78 13.67 44.56 -35.17
N HIS A 79 14.58 44.30 -34.20
CA HIS A 79 14.72 44.80 -32.79
C HIS A 79 14.97 46.33 -32.61
N PRO A 80 15.00 46.88 -31.37
CA PRO A 80 16.19 46.88 -30.46
C PRO A 80 15.86 46.69 -28.96
N VAL A 81 16.58 45.88 -28.15
CA VAL A 81 17.83 46.13 -27.37
C VAL A 81 17.83 47.36 -26.46
N ALA A 82 17.91 47.13 -25.14
CA ALA A 82 18.70 47.93 -24.21
C ALA A 82 19.11 47.09 -22.98
N VAL A 83 20.41 46.78 -22.92
CA VAL A 83 21.19 46.38 -21.74
C VAL A 83 21.58 47.70 -21.00
N TRP A 84 21.96 47.74 -19.72
CA TRP A 84 23.34 47.89 -19.18
C TRP A 84 23.11 48.07 -17.64
N GLU A 85 23.58 47.21 -16.74
CA GLU A 85 24.94 47.01 -16.17
C GLU A 85 25.10 47.65 -14.77
N ASN A 86 25.56 46.84 -13.81
CA ASN A 86 25.86 47.10 -12.38
C ASN A 86 27.24 47.82 -12.26
N PRO A 87 27.70 48.47 -11.14
CA PRO A 87 27.96 47.78 -9.87
C PRO A 87 28.06 48.60 -8.54
N ASN A 88 28.12 47.85 -7.42
CA ASN A 88 28.94 48.01 -6.21
C ASN A 88 28.43 48.69 -4.90
N GLN A 89 28.45 47.86 -3.83
CA GLN A 89 28.85 48.06 -2.42
C GLN A 89 28.33 49.23 -1.56
N GLU A 90 27.65 48.90 -0.44
CA GLU A 90 28.13 49.09 0.95
C GLU A 90 27.04 48.76 2.01
N THR A 91 27.45 48.08 3.09
CA THR A 91 26.73 47.96 4.38
C THR A 91 27.18 49.09 5.32
N PRO A 92 26.30 49.58 6.23
CA PRO A 92 26.56 49.35 7.67
C PRO A 92 25.32 49.11 8.57
N GLN A 93 25.60 48.45 9.70
CA GLN A 93 24.75 48.09 10.86
C GLN A 93 24.00 49.27 11.53
N LYS A 94 22.82 49.01 12.14
CA LYS A 94 22.61 49.06 13.62
C LYS A 94 21.15 48.80 14.08
N GLN A 95 21.07 48.02 15.18
CA GLN A 95 20.12 48.11 16.32
C GLN A 95 18.63 47.81 16.02
N GLY A 96 17.92 46.88 16.67
CA GLY A 96 18.10 46.26 17.97
C GLY A 96 16.73 46.28 18.64
N GLU A 97 15.93 45.23 18.48
CA GLU A 97 14.71 45.04 19.27
C GLU A 97 14.59 43.56 19.63
N SER A 98 14.96 43.28 20.87
CA SER A 98 14.79 42.01 21.57
C SER A 98 13.30 41.67 21.68
N LYS A 99 12.84 40.72 20.87
CA LYS A 99 11.64 39.95 21.21
C LYS A 99 12.09 38.66 21.87
N GLU A 100 11.61 38.50 23.10
CA GLU A 100 11.81 37.37 23.99
C GLU A 100 11.86 36.04 23.23
N VAL A 101 13.03 35.41 23.26
CA VAL A 101 13.17 34.00 22.90
C VAL A 101 12.54 33.22 24.03
N ASN A 102 11.24 32.97 23.91
CA ASN A 102 10.63 31.83 24.58
C ASN A 102 11.39 30.61 24.07
N SER A 103 12.28 30.08 24.90
CA SER A 103 12.99 28.82 24.70
C SER A 103 11.99 27.67 24.78
N ALA A 104 11.07 27.63 23.82
CA ALA A 104 10.43 26.40 23.43
C ALA A 104 11.55 25.49 22.94
N GLN A 105 11.83 24.42 23.68
CA GLN A 105 12.58 23.30 23.13
C GLN A 105 12.03 23.04 21.72
N PRO A 106 12.88 22.90 20.68
CA PRO A 106 12.39 22.63 19.35
C PRO A 106 11.53 21.36 19.45
N LYS A 107 10.21 21.50 19.31
CA LYS A 107 9.33 20.35 19.14
C LYS A 107 9.94 19.59 17.98
N LYS A 108 10.47 18.39 18.24
CA LYS A 108 11.00 17.51 17.19
C LYS A 108 9.99 17.56 16.04
N SER A 109 10.44 17.98 14.87
CA SER A 109 9.59 18.04 13.68
C SER A 109 8.89 16.69 13.53
N LEU A 110 7.56 16.70 13.44
CA LEU A 110 6.77 15.50 13.27
C LEU A 110 7.16 14.84 11.95
N THR A 111 7.70 13.61 12.00
CA THR A 111 8.09 12.81 10.84
C THR A 111 7.40 11.46 10.95
N VAL A 112 6.47 11.21 10.03
CA VAL A 112 5.61 10.03 10.08
C VAL A 112 6.06 9.03 9.03
N THR A 113 6.21 7.77 9.43
CA THR A 113 6.42 6.64 8.53
C THR A 113 5.30 5.64 8.73
N ALA A 114 4.57 5.30 7.67
CA ALA A 114 3.56 4.26 7.69
C ALA A 114 4.03 3.04 6.89
N ILE A 115 4.03 1.88 7.54
CA ILE A 115 4.37 0.59 6.94
C ILE A 115 3.13 -0.29 7.00
N GLY A 116 2.68 -0.81 5.88
CA GLY A 116 1.45 -1.59 5.86
C GLY A 116 1.24 -2.51 4.67
N ASP A 117 0.06 -3.11 4.64
CA ASP A 117 -0.40 -3.98 3.56
C ASP A 117 -1.39 -3.28 2.62
N SER A 118 -2.28 -4.02 1.95
CA SER A 118 -3.24 -3.43 1.00
C SER A 118 -4.20 -2.44 1.66
N VAL A 119 -4.56 -2.62 2.93
CA VAL A 119 -5.45 -1.67 3.63
C VAL A 119 -4.76 -0.32 3.85
N MET A 120 -3.43 -0.32 4.05
CA MET A 120 -2.63 0.91 4.12
C MET A 120 -2.55 1.62 2.75
N ILE A 121 -2.60 0.85 1.65
CA ILE A 121 -2.69 1.43 0.30
C ILE A 121 -4.02 2.18 0.15
N ASP A 122 -5.14 1.60 0.58
CA ASP A 122 -6.47 2.20 0.46
C ASP A 122 -6.55 3.59 1.14
N ILE A 123 -5.84 3.78 2.25
CA ILE A 123 -5.87 5.04 3.04
C ILE A 123 -4.80 6.05 2.64
N THR A 124 -3.86 5.69 1.76
CA THR A 124 -2.72 6.52 1.36
C THR A 124 -3.10 7.95 0.95
N PRO A 125 -4.13 8.21 0.11
CA PRO A 125 -4.49 9.59 -0.25
C PRO A 125 -4.92 10.42 0.97
N TYR A 126 -5.68 9.85 1.90
CA TYR A 126 -6.14 10.54 3.11
C TYR A 126 -5.00 10.82 4.09
N PHE A 127 -4.03 9.91 4.18
CA PHE A 127 -2.80 10.13 4.94
C PHE A 127 -1.96 11.27 4.37
N LYS A 128 -1.79 11.34 3.04
CA LYS A 128 -1.06 12.45 2.42
C LYS A 128 -1.74 13.81 2.61
N ASN A 129 -3.07 13.83 2.67
CA ASN A 129 -3.81 15.06 3.00
C ASN A 129 -3.57 15.50 4.45
N THR A 130 -3.43 14.56 5.38
CA THR A 130 -3.28 14.84 6.82
C THR A 130 -1.83 15.11 7.21
N PHE A 131 -0.89 14.38 6.60
CA PHE A 131 0.54 14.43 6.83
C PHE A 131 1.24 14.55 5.47
N PRO A 132 1.42 15.76 4.91
CA PRO A 132 1.95 15.94 3.56
C PRO A 132 3.32 15.27 3.34
N ASP A 133 4.16 15.26 4.37
CA ASP A 133 5.52 14.70 4.34
C ASP A 133 5.59 13.24 4.82
N ILE A 134 4.44 12.55 4.96
CA ILE A 134 4.43 11.15 5.39
C ILE A 134 5.15 10.25 4.40
N ARG A 135 6.05 9.42 4.93
CA ARG A 135 6.63 8.31 4.16
C ARG A 135 5.73 7.09 4.29
N ILE A 136 5.22 6.59 3.17
CA ILE A 136 4.35 5.41 3.14
C ILE A 136 5.06 4.30 2.38
N ASP A 137 5.28 3.17 3.06
CA ASP A 137 5.75 1.92 2.49
C ASP A 137 4.67 0.85 2.68
N ALA A 138 3.79 0.72 1.69
CA ALA A 138 2.68 -0.21 1.70
C ALA A 138 2.71 -1.13 0.49
N GLN A 139 2.40 -2.41 0.68
CA GLN A 139 2.47 -3.42 -0.39
C GLN A 139 1.36 -4.46 -0.26
N ILE A 140 0.71 -4.77 -1.39
CA ILE A 140 -0.31 -5.82 -1.46
C ILE A 140 0.27 -7.15 -0.96
N GLY A 141 -0.47 -7.83 -0.09
CA GLY A 141 -0.08 -9.14 0.44
C GLY A 141 1.05 -9.11 1.47
N ARG A 142 1.53 -7.93 1.89
CA ARG A 142 2.62 -7.83 2.87
C ARG A 142 2.20 -8.45 4.21
N GLN A 143 3.13 -9.21 4.79
CA GLN A 143 3.03 -9.74 6.14
C GLN A 143 4.03 -9.04 7.08
N LEU A 144 3.77 -9.08 8.38
CA LEU A 144 4.64 -8.46 9.40
C LEU A 144 6.09 -8.95 9.35
N SER A 145 6.32 -10.21 8.98
CA SER A 145 7.67 -10.76 8.81
C SER A 145 8.54 -9.98 7.81
N LYS A 146 7.92 -9.32 6.81
CA LYS A 146 8.61 -8.46 5.83
C LYS A 146 8.83 -7.03 6.31
N ALA A 147 8.14 -6.61 7.38
CA ALA A 147 8.32 -5.26 7.94
C ALA A 147 9.69 -5.08 8.58
N ILE A 148 10.30 -6.15 9.11
CA ILE A 148 11.62 -6.11 9.75
C ILE A 148 12.66 -5.55 8.77
N SER A 149 12.75 -6.13 7.56
CA SER A 149 13.70 -5.65 6.54
C SER A 149 13.39 -4.23 6.05
N VAL A 150 12.10 -3.84 5.98
CA VAL A 150 11.69 -2.48 5.61
C VAL A 150 12.15 -1.47 6.67
N VAL A 151 11.90 -1.75 7.95
CA VAL A 151 12.32 -0.87 9.06
C VAL A 151 13.83 -0.76 9.12
N GLU A 152 14.55 -1.87 8.94
CA GLU A 152 16.02 -1.88 8.93
C GLU A 152 16.58 -0.99 7.82
N GLN A 153 16.06 -1.14 6.59
CA GLN A 153 16.44 -0.30 5.47
C GLN A 153 16.16 1.19 5.77
N LEU A 154 14.95 1.53 6.20
CA LEU A 154 14.57 2.91 6.49
C LEU A 154 15.40 3.53 7.62
N LYS A 155 15.76 2.74 8.63
CA LYS A 155 16.62 3.19 9.72
C LYS A 155 18.04 3.47 9.24
N ASN A 156 18.60 2.58 8.41
CA ASN A 156 19.95 2.72 7.85
C ASN A 156 20.05 3.92 6.88
N GLU A 157 18.98 4.24 6.16
CA GLU A 157 18.90 5.40 5.28
C GLU A 157 18.62 6.72 6.03
N GLY A 158 18.39 6.69 7.35
CA GLY A 158 17.98 7.88 8.12
C GLY A 158 16.55 8.35 7.83
N ASN A 159 15.73 7.50 7.20
CA ASN A 159 14.39 7.81 6.71
C ASN A 159 13.25 7.30 7.60
N LEU A 160 13.56 6.64 8.73
CA LEU A 160 12.55 6.16 9.68
C LEU A 160 12.12 7.29 10.64
N GLY A 161 10.90 7.78 10.45
CA GLY A 161 10.30 8.89 11.20
C GLY A 161 10.20 8.65 12.71
N ASN A 162 9.93 9.72 13.47
CA ASN A 162 9.72 9.64 14.92
C ASN A 162 8.36 9.04 15.32
N TYR A 163 7.40 8.96 14.40
CA TYR A 163 6.17 8.19 14.52
C TYR A 163 6.14 7.09 13.46
N VAL A 164 6.05 5.84 13.90
CA VAL A 164 6.03 4.66 13.01
C VAL A 164 4.69 3.96 13.14
N ILE A 165 3.87 4.05 12.09
CA ILE A 165 2.57 3.40 11.98
C ILE A 165 2.75 2.03 11.33
N ILE A 166 2.22 0.98 11.97
CA ILE A 166 2.26 -0.40 11.48
C ILE A 166 0.82 -0.91 11.30
N GLY A 167 0.40 -1.01 10.05
CA GLY A 167 -0.90 -1.59 9.64
C GLY A 167 -0.69 -2.92 8.93
N LEU A 168 -0.38 -3.98 9.70
CA LEU A 168 -0.06 -5.31 9.18
C LEU A 168 -0.79 -6.40 9.97
N GLY A 169 -1.25 -7.43 9.26
CA GLY A 169 -1.94 -8.58 9.83
C GLY A 169 -3.14 -9.04 9.02
N THR A 170 -3.56 -8.26 8.02
CA THR A 170 -4.66 -8.60 7.11
C THR A 170 -4.34 -9.87 6.33
N ASN A 171 -3.08 -10.01 5.91
CA ASN A 171 -2.60 -11.08 5.03
C ASN A 171 -2.01 -12.31 5.76
N GLY A 172 -2.09 -12.37 7.09
CA GLY A 172 -1.66 -13.54 7.85
C GLY A 172 -1.26 -13.22 9.28
N ALA A 173 -1.27 -14.27 10.10
CA ALA A 173 -0.74 -14.20 11.46
C ALA A 173 0.78 -14.01 11.48
N PHE A 174 1.27 -13.47 12.58
CA PHE A 174 2.68 -13.31 12.89
C PHE A 174 2.93 -13.69 14.35
N THR A 175 4.12 -14.10 14.74
CA THR A 175 4.39 -14.53 16.12
C THR A 175 4.65 -13.35 17.05
N THR A 176 4.62 -13.59 18.37
CA THR A 176 4.96 -12.57 19.37
C THR A 176 6.42 -12.13 19.22
N GLU A 177 7.31 -13.06 18.91
CA GLU A 177 8.74 -12.79 18.68
C GLU A 177 8.96 -11.87 17.49
N GLN A 178 8.18 -12.03 16.40
CA GLN A 178 8.25 -11.13 15.24
C GLN A 178 7.82 -9.71 15.62
N LEU A 179 6.73 -9.56 16.37
CA LEU A 179 6.23 -8.26 16.83
C LEU A 179 7.23 -7.59 17.80
N VAL A 180 7.74 -8.33 18.77
CA VAL A 180 8.77 -7.84 19.72
C VAL A 180 10.05 -7.45 18.99
N SER A 181 10.49 -8.25 18.02
CA SER A 181 11.68 -7.93 17.22
C SER A 181 11.49 -6.64 16.42
N LEU A 182 10.31 -6.43 15.85
CA LEU A 182 9.95 -5.20 15.15
C LEU A 182 9.98 -3.99 16.09
N ILE A 183 9.37 -4.10 17.27
CA ILE A 183 9.36 -3.03 18.28
C ILE A 183 10.79 -2.64 18.70
N LYS A 184 11.61 -3.64 19.01
CA LYS A 184 13.02 -3.42 19.39
C LYS A 184 13.83 -2.79 18.26
N LEU A 185 13.59 -3.20 17.01
CA LEU A 185 14.27 -2.63 15.84
C LEU A 185 13.90 -1.16 15.61
N ILE A 186 12.61 -0.81 15.76
CA ILE A 186 12.12 0.57 15.65
C ILE A 186 12.78 1.45 16.74
N GLY A 187 12.92 0.92 17.94
CA GLY A 187 13.60 1.58 19.06
C GLY A 187 12.67 2.40 19.96
N ASN A 188 13.14 2.70 21.17
CA ASN A 188 12.38 3.38 22.22
C ASN A 188 12.29 4.90 22.01
N GLU A 189 13.11 5.46 21.13
CA GLU A 189 13.16 6.88 20.79
C GLU A 189 12.03 7.33 19.84
N ARG A 190 11.26 6.36 19.31
CA ARG A 190 10.13 6.57 18.40
C ARG A 190 8.82 6.15 19.05
N LYS A 191 7.73 6.82 18.66
CA LYS A 191 6.37 6.39 18.96
C LYS A 191 5.93 5.36 17.93
N ILE A 192 5.39 4.24 18.39
CA ILE A 192 4.94 3.13 17.55
C ILE A 192 3.42 3.06 17.63
N ILE A 193 2.77 3.08 16.49
CA ILE A 193 1.31 3.03 16.38
C ILE A 193 0.96 1.75 15.64
N PHE A 194 0.46 0.76 16.38
CA PHE A 194 -0.09 -0.45 15.79
C PHE A 194 -1.56 -0.24 15.46
N ILE A 195 -2.02 -0.84 14.37
CA ILE A 195 -3.44 -0.83 14.00
C ILE A 195 -3.89 -2.28 13.89
N ASN A 196 -4.91 -2.64 14.67
CA ASN A 196 -5.49 -3.98 14.60
C ASN A 196 -6.37 -4.14 13.34
N THR A 197 -6.70 -5.38 13.00
CA THR A 197 -7.30 -5.69 11.70
C THR A 197 -8.77 -6.07 11.83
N ARG A 198 -9.55 -5.76 10.78
CA ARG A 198 -10.87 -6.37 10.55
C ARG A 198 -10.79 -7.11 9.22
N VAL A 199 -10.83 -8.42 9.27
CA VAL A 199 -10.65 -9.31 8.14
C VAL A 199 -11.42 -10.60 8.41
N PRO A 200 -12.31 -11.08 7.50
CA PRO A 200 -13.09 -12.30 7.72
C PRO A 200 -12.21 -13.54 7.50
N ARG A 201 -11.22 -13.74 8.37
CA ARG A 201 -10.23 -14.83 8.32
C ARG A 201 -9.98 -15.38 9.72
N PRO A 202 -9.68 -16.69 9.87
CA PRO A 202 -9.54 -17.33 11.18
C PRO A 202 -8.44 -16.74 12.08
N TRP A 203 -7.47 -16.03 11.51
CA TRP A 203 -6.36 -15.44 12.27
C TRP A 203 -6.64 -14.04 12.82
N GLU A 204 -7.77 -13.41 12.49
CA GLU A 204 -8.10 -12.04 12.92
C GLU A 204 -7.98 -11.87 14.44
N SER A 205 -8.65 -12.74 15.20
CA SER A 205 -8.64 -12.69 16.67
C SER A 205 -7.25 -12.87 17.25
N ILE A 206 -6.46 -13.80 16.69
CA ILE A 206 -5.10 -14.08 17.13
C ILE A 206 -4.18 -12.88 16.86
N VAL A 207 -4.31 -12.23 15.69
CA VAL A 207 -3.56 -11.02 15.35
C VAL A 207 -3.93 -9.87 16.29
N ASN A 208 -5.23 -9.62 16.48
CA ASN A 208 -5.71 -8.51 17.28
C ASN A 208 -5.34 -8.65 18.75
N GLU A 209 -5.47 -9.86 19.31
CA GLU A 209 -5.07 -10.13 20.68
C GLU A 209 -3.56 -9.97 20.87
N ARG A 210 -2.76 -10.46 19.93
CA ARG A 210 -1.30 -10.31 19.99
C ARG A 210 -0.87 -8.85 19.93
N LEU A 211 -1.45 -8.05 19.04
CA LEU A 211 -1.19 -6.61 18.99
C LEU A 211 -1.56 -5.93 20.31
N LYS A 212 -2.72 -6.26 20.87
CA LYS A 212 -3.20 -5.69 22.14
C LYS A 212 -2.29 -6.03 23.32
N VAL A 213 -1.99 -7.31 23.53
CA VAL A 213 -1.15 -7.75 24.64
C VAL A 213 0.25 -7.17 24.49
N THR A 214 0.91 -7.38 23.35
CA THR A 214 2.30 -6.96 23.20
C THR A 214 2.43 -5.44 23.19
N ALA A 215 1.54 -4.66 22.55
CA ALA A 215 1.66 -3.20 22.59
C ALA A 215 1.52 -2.64 24.02
N SER A 216 0.72 -3.26 24.88
CA SER A 216 0.53 -2.82 26.27
C SER A 216 1.79 -2.95 27.14
N GLU A 217 2.76 -3.77 26.73
CA GLU A 217 4.03 -3.97 27.43
C GLU A 217 5.08 -2.88 27.12
N TYR A 218 4.81 -2.01 26.14
CA TYR A 218 5.78 -1.01 25.67
C TYR A 218 5.22 0.42 25.81
N PRO A 219 5.84 1.29 26.65
CA PRO A 219 5.32 2.64 26.90
C PRO A 219 5.40 3.58 25.69
N ASN A 220 6.19 3.22 24.67
CA ASN A 220 6.27 3.94 23.41
C ASN A 220 5.37 3.37 22.31
N ALA A 221 4.58 2.31 22.59
CA ALA A 221 3.64 1.71 21.65
C ALA A 221 2.20 2.03 22.03
N ILE A 222 1.36 2.27 21.01
CA ILE A 222 -0.07 2.52 21.16
C ILE A 222 -0.80 1.62 20.16
N LEU A 223 -1.93 1.03 20.58
CA LEU A 223 -2.83 0.32 19.70
C LEU A 223 -3.99 1.22 19.28
N VAL A 224 -4.19 1.37 17.97
CA VAL A 224 -5.40 1.93 17.36
C VAL A 224 -6.37 0.79 17.06
N ASP A 225 -7.54 0.83 17.69
CA ASP A 225 -8.56 -0.21 17.60
C ASP A 225 -9.52 0.01 16.41
N TRP A 226 -9.02 -0.21 15.20
CA TRP A 226 -9.83 -0.20 13.98
C TRP A 226 -10.91 -1.28 14.01
N TYR A 227 -10.62 -2.45 14.59
CA TYR A 227 -11.57 -3.54 14.71
C TYR A 227 -12.87 -3.10 15.40
N ALA A 228 -12.77 -2.48 16.58
CA ALA A 228 -13.94 -1.96 17.27
C ALA A 228 -14.55 -0.75 16.54
N ALA A 229 -13.73 0.19 16.07
CA ALA A 229 -14.21 1.41 15.41
C ALA A 229 -15.01 1.14 14.12
N SER A 230 -14.70 0.05 13.42
CA SER A 230 -15.37 -0.37 12.19
C SER A 230 -16.54 -1.34 12.40
N ALA A 231 -16.84 -1.73 13.64
CA ALA A 231 -17.92 -2.66 13.93
C ALA A 231 -19.28 -2.11 13.47
N GLY A 232 -20.02 -2.91 12.71
CA GLY A 232 -21.34 -2.54 12.17
C GLY A 232 -21.31 -1.54 11.00
N LYS A 233 -20.12 -1.08 10.57
CA LYS A 233 -19.96 -0.10 9.48
C LYS A 233 -19.80 -0.79 8.13
N LYS A 234 -20.89 -1.40 7.64
CA LYS A 234 -20.88 -2.17 6.39
C LYS A 234 -20.44 -1.33 5.18
N ASP A 235 -20.77 -0.05 5.18
CA ASP A 235 -20.41 0.94 4.17
C ASP A 235 -18.91 1.28 4.12
N TYR A 236 -18.14 0.92 5.15
CA TYR A 236 -16.68 1.10 5.16
C TYR A 236 -15.96 0.09 4.28
N PHE A 237 -16.57 -1.05 3.99
CA PHE A 237 -15.91 -2.18 3.36
C PHE A 237 -16.44 -2.44 1.95
N ALA A 238 -15.54 -2.81 1.05
CA ALA A 238 -15.89 -3.47 -0.20
C ALA A 238 -16.57 -4.82 0.07
N PRO A 239 -17.19 -5.45 -0.94
CA PRO A 239 -17.91 -6.72 -0.77
C PRO A 239 -17.07 -7.88 -0.19
N ASP A 240 -15.74 -7.80 -0.27
CA ASP A 240 -14.85 -8.81 0.31
C ASP A 240 -14.68 -8.70 1.83
N GLY A 241 -15.19 -7.63 2.44
CA GLY A 241 -15.09 -7.35 3.87
C GLY A 241 -13.70 -6.98 4.34
N VAL A 242 -12.79 -6.60 3.44
CA VAL A 242 -11.38 -6.29 3.72
C VAL A 242 -10.98 -4.93 3.18
N HIS A 243 -11.09 -4.73 1.87
CA HIS A 243 -10.69 -3.47 1.25
C HIS A 243 -11.68 -2.37 1.62
N LEU A 244 -11.19 -1.14 1.70
CA LEU A 244 -11.99 -0.02 2.17
C LEU A 244 -12.67 0.69 1.00
N THR A 245 -13.90 1.15 1.23
CA THR A 245 -14.50 2.19 0.41
C THR A 245 -13.84 3.53 0.71
N ASN A 246 -14.13 4.58 -0.07
CA ASN A 246 -13.65 5.93 0.25
C ASN A 246 -14.05 6.38 1.66
N VAL A 247 -15.30 6.11 2.07
CA VAL A 247 -15.81 6.43 3.41
C VAL A 247 -15.04 5.66 4.49
N GLY A 248 -14.81 4.37 4.28
CA GLY A 248 -14.04 3.54 5.22
C GLY A 248 -12.58 3.98 5.32
N ALA A 249 -11.97 4.33 4.18
CA ALA A 249 -10.58 4.76 4.10
C ALA A 249 -10.36 6.12 4.79
N GLU A 250 -11.30 7.06 4.61
CA GLU A 250 -11.29 8.35 5.31
C GLU A 250 -11.44 8.16 6.83
N ALA A 251 -12.41 7.33 7.26
CA ALA A 251 -12.62 7.05 8.68
C ALA A 251 -11.43 6.34 9.33
N TYR A 252 -10.82 5.37 8.64
CA TYR A 252 -9.61 4.69 9.07
C TYR A 252 -8.46 5.71 9.22
N ALA A 253 -8.24 6.53 8.19
CA ALA A 253 -7.17 7.52 8.21
C ALA A 253 -7.32 8.52 9.37
N ALA A 254 -8.54 9.04 9.58
CA ALA A 254 -8.85 9.97 10.66
C ALA A 254 -8.62 9.35 12.05
N LEU A 255 -9.00 8.08 12.22
CA LEU A 255 -8.78 7.35 13.47
C LEU A 255 -7.29 7.24 13.81
N VAL A 256 -6.46 6.87 12.83
CA VAL A 256 -5.01 6.75 13.03
C VAL A 256 -4.35 8.12 13.24
N ALA A 257 -4.76 9.12 12.47
CA ALA A 257 -4.23 10.49 12.60
C ALA A 257 -4.46 11.07 14.01
N LYS A 258 -5.60 10.76 14.64
CA LYS A 258 -5.87 11.13 16.03
C LYS A 258 -4.86 10.55 17.02
N ALA A 259 -4.28 9.38 16.74
CA ALA A 259 -3.25 8.78 17.59
C ALA A 259 -1.85 9.38 17.37
N VAL A 260 -1.55 9.85 16.16
CA VAL A 260 -0.29 10.54 15.85
C VAL A 260 -0.24 11.94 16.47
N ASN A 261 -1.38 12.63 16.54
CA ASN A 261 -1.49 14.01 16.99
C ASN A 261 -1.69 14.18 18.52
N GLN A 262 -1.57 13.11 19.31
CA GLN A 262 -1.61 13.14 20.77
C GLN A 262 -0.22 13.43 21.36
#